data_AF-A0A2V5TVB5-F1
#
_entry.id   AF-A0A2V5TVB5-F1
#
_cell.length_a   1.000
_cell.length_b   1.000
_cell.length_c   1.000
_cell.angle_alpha   90.00
_cell.angle_beta   90.00
_cell.angle_gamma   90.00
#
_symmetry.space_group_name_H-M   'P 1'
#
loop_
_entity.id
_entity.type
_entity.pdbx_description
1 polymer ?
#
loop_
_entity_poly.entity_id
_entity_poly.type
_entity_poly.pdbx_seq_one_letter_code
_entity_poly.pdbx_strand_id
1 'polypeptide(L)'
;MTRLIVVSNRLPFALDSTGEDLWTVTPAVGGLVSAIEPVLRERGGTWIGWPGIAGEIPGEPLAEATRNAGYKVVPVALSETERDEF
;
A
#
# COMPACT_ATOMS: atom_id res chain seq x y z
N MET A 1 19.76 -4.89 -16.28
CA MET A 1 18.82 -5.32 -15.22
C MET A 1 17.63 -4.37 -15.27
N THR A 2 16.43 -4.87 -15.57
CA THR A 2 15.22 -4.05 -15.68
C THR A 2 14.55 -3.98 -14.32
N ARG A 3 14.31 -2.77 -13.80
CA ARG A 3 13.67 -2.56 -12.49
C ARG A 3 12.21 -2.19 -12.71
N LEU A 4 11.28 -3.04 -12.30
CA LEU A 4 9.83 -2.76 -12.38
C LEU A 4 9.40 -1.91 -11.18
N ILE A 5 8.86 -0.73 -11.47
CA ILE A 5 8.29 0.18 -10.49
C ILE A 5 6.87 0.51 -10.91
N VAL A 6 5.93 0.31 -10.00
CA VAL A 6 4.52 0.66 -10.16
C VAL A 6 4.23 1.80 -9.20
N VAL A 7 3.62 2.86 -9.71
CA VAL A 7 3.16 4.00 -8.92
C VAL A 7 1.67 4.15 -9.16
N SER A 8 0.89 4.21 -8.09
CA SER A 8 -0.56 4.41 -8.15
C SER A 8 -1.04 5.21 -6.95
N ASN A 9 -2.23 5.79 -7.08
CA ASN A 9 -2.82 6.56 -5.98
C ASN A 9 -2.97 5.71 -4.71
N ARG A 10 -3.32 4.43 -4.82
CA ARG A 10 -3.46 3.52 -3.67
C ARG A 10 -2.52 2.32 -3.76
N LEU A 11 -2.10 1.82 -2.60
CA LEU A 11 -1.53 0.49 -2.45
C LEU A 11 -2.61 -0.60 -2.69
N PRO A 12 -2.21 -1.87 -2.88
CA PRO A 12 -3.14 -2.99 -3.05
C PRO A 12 -3.87 -3.39 -1.74
N PHE A 13 -3.80 -2.56 -0.71
CA PHE A 13 -4.52 -2.66 0.55
C PHE A 13 -4.73 -1.26 1.13
N ALA A 14 -5.63 -1.17 2.10
CA ALA A 14 -5.80 -0.03 2.99
C ALA A 14 -5.55 -0.47 4.43
N LEU A 15 -4.87 0.39 5.20
CA LEU A 15 -4.82 0.32 6.65
C LEU A 15 -6.00 1.12 7.21
N ASP A 16 -6.53 0.69 8.35
CA ASP A 16 -7.54 1.43 9.09
C ASP A 16 -7.36 1.17 10.59
N SER A 17 -7.44 2.22 11.41
CA SER A 17 -7.33 2.11 12.88
C SER A 17 -8.70 1.90 13.49
N THR A 18 -8.85 0.83 14.28
CA THR A 18 -10.13 0.49 14.93
C THR A 18 -10.21 0.94 16.39
N GLY A 19 -9.23 1.72 16.89
CA GLY A 19 -9.08 2.14 18.28
C GLY A 19 -7.63 2.01 18.76
N GLU A 20 -7.36 2.32 20.04
CA GLU A 20 -6.03 2.30 20.69
C GLU A 20 -5.19 1.09 20.25
N ASP A 21 -4.27 1.34 19.31
CA ASP A 21 -3.28 0.41 18.73
C ASP A 21 -3.80 -0.80 17.94
N LEU A 22 -5.10 -0.87 17.65
CA LEU A 22 -5.65 -1.92 16.79
C LEU A 22 -5.73 -1.45 15.33
N TRP A 23 -5.14 -2.25 14.44
CA TRP A 23 -5.08 -1.98 13.02
C TRP A 23 -5.69 -3.10 12.21
N THR A 24 -6.45 -2.73 11.18
CA THR A 24 -7.00 -3.66 10.20
C THR A 24 -6.37 -3.41 8.84
N VAL A 25 -6.19 -4.50 8.09
CA VAL A 25 -5.68 -4.47 6.72
C VAL A 25 -6.80 -4.95 5.81
N THR A 26 -7.30 -4.06 4.97
CA THR A 26 -8.36 -4.38 4.01
C THR A 26 -7.75 -4.46 2.60
N PRO A 27 -7.80 -5.62 1.92
CA PRO A 27 -7.32 -5.73 0.54
C PRO A 27 -8.08 -4.77 -0.38
N ALA A 28 -7.37 -4.10 -1.29
CA ALA A 28 -7.99 -3.25 -2.28
C ALA A 28 -8.59 -4.11 -3.39
N VAL A 29 -9.87 -3.91 -3.67
CA VAL A 29 -10.57 -4.59 -4.76
C VAL A 29 -10.57 -3.68 -5.99
N GLY A 30 -10.00 -4.15 -7.11
CA GLY A 30 -10.03 -3.40 -8.36
C GLY A 30 -9.16 -3.99 -9.47
N GLY A 31 -9.49 -3.65 -10.72
CA GLY A 31 -8.82 -4.19 -11.90
C GLY A 31 -7.31 -3.90 -11.95
N LEU A 32 -6.86 -2.77 -11.42
CA LEU A 32 -5.44 -2.45 -11.32
C LEU A 32 -4.69 -3.45 -10.42
N VAL A 33 -5.25 -3.75 -9.25
CA VAL A 33 -4.66 -4.69 -8.28
C VAL A 33 -4.59 -6.08 -8.89
N SER A 34 -5.72 -6.56 -9.42
CA SER A 34 -5.80 -7.89 -10.03
C SER A 34 -4.88 -8.06 -11.25
N ALA A 35 -4.62 -6.98 -12.00
CA ALA A 35 -3.74 -7.04 -13.17
C ALA A 35 -2.24 -6.97 -12.81
N ILE A 36 -1.88 -6.14 -11.82
CA ILE A 36 -0.48 -5.78 -11.56
C ILE A 36 0.14 -6.62 -10.44
N GLU A 37 -0.62 -6.96 -9.41
CA GLU A 37 -0.09 -7.71 -8.27
C GLU A 37 0.53 -9.06 -8.67
N PRO A 38 -0.09 -9.88 -9.55
CA PRO A 38 0.52 -11.15 -9.98
C PRO A 38 1.88 -10.95 -10.66
N VAL A 39 2.01 -9.90 -11.48
CA VAL A 39 3.26 -9.60 -12.20
C VAL A 39 4.37 -9.20 -11.23
N LEU A 40 4.05 -8.38 -10.23
CA LEU A 40 5.00 -7.98 -9.19
C LEU A 40 5.40 -9.15 -8.29
N ARG A 41 4.47 -10.05 -7.95
CA ARG A 41 4.74 -11.27 -7.17
C ARG A 41 5.67 -12.23 -7.91
N GLU A 42 5.49 -12.39 -9.21
CA GLU A 42 6.29 -13.32 -10.03
C GLU A 42 7.69 -12.76 -10.33
N ARG A 43 7.77 -11.47 -10.70
CA ARG A 43 9.01 -10.86 -11.22
C ARG A 43 9.79 -10.08 -10.17
N GLY A 44 9.20 -9.85 -9.00
CA GLY A 44 9.66 -8.85 -8.05
C GLY A 44 9.46 -7.41 -8.57
N GLY A 45 9.74 -6.44 -7.71
CA GLY A 45 9.64 -5.02 -8.07
C GLY A 45 9.31 -4.14 -6.87
N THR A 46 8.85 -2.92 -7.14
CA THR A 46 8.40 -1.97 -6.12
C THR A 46 7.03 -1.41 -6.47
N TRP A 47 6.10 -1.46 -5.52
CA TRP A 47 4.83 -0.75 -5.57
C TRP A 47 4.87 0.45 -4.65
N ILE A 48 4.63 1.64 -5.20
CA ILE A 48 4.53 2.92 -4.49
C ILE A 48 3.09 3.41 -4.51
N GLY A 49 2.53 3.76 -3.35
CA GLY A 49 1.18 4.32 -3.28
C GLY A 49 0.73 4.66 -1.86
N TRP A 50 -0.43 5.29 -1.73
CA TRP A 50 -1.02 5.65 -0.44
C TRP A 50 -1.64 4.42 0.27
N PRO A 51 -1.36 4.20 1.56
CA PRO A 51 -1.89 3.06 2.32
C PRO A 51 -3.32 3.25 2.83
N GLY A 52 -4.05 4.30 2.43
CA GLY A 52 -5.45 4.50 2.83
C GLY A 52 -5.67 5.29 4.13
N ILE A 53 -4.60 5.73 4.80
CA ILE A 53 -4.64 6.53 6.03
C ILE A 53 -3.95 7.87 5.84
N ALA A 54 -4.51 8.93 6.45
CA ALA A 54 -3.86 10.23 6.48
C ALA A 54 -2.91 10.34 7.68
N GLY A 55 -1.88 11.18 7.55
CA GLY A 55 -0.89 11.43 8.60
C GLY A 55 0.23 10.41 8.64
N GLU A 56 0.69 10.10 9.84
CA GLU A 56 1.81 9.18 10.08
C GLU A 56 1.43 7.73 9.72
N ILE A 57 2.30 7.06 8.96
CA ILE A 57 2.09 5.67 8.58
C ILE A 57 2.65 4.77 9.69
N PRO A 58 1.85 3.88 10.30
CA PRO A 58 2.29 3.07 11.41
C PRO A 58 3.25 1.98 10.90
N GLY A 59 4.46 1.96 11.45
CA GLY A 59 5.54 1.10 10.96
C GLY A 59 5.24 -0.39 11.09
N GLU A 60 4.87 -0.85 12.29
CA GLU A 60 4.60 -2.27 12.55
C GLU A 60 3.39 -2.83 11.77
N PRO A 61 2.20 -2.17 11.76
CA PRO A 61 1.08 -2.62 10.95
C PRO A 61 1.39 -2.69 9.45
N LEU A 62 2.13 -1.71 8.91
CA LEU A 62 2.56 -1.74 7.51
C LEU A 62 3.51 -2.92 7.24
N ALA A 63 4.47 -3.16 8.13
CA ALA A 63 5.39 -4.27 8.00
C ALA A 63 4.65 -5.62 8.02
N GLU A 64 3.65 -5.76 8.88
CA GLU A 64 2.81 -6.96 8.92
C GLU A 64 1.98 -7.13 7.64
N ALA A 65 1.33 -6.06 7.18
CA ALA A 65 0.51 -6.07 5.96
C ALA A 65 1.31 -6.47 4.71
N THR A 66 2.62 -6.22 4.69
CA THR A 66 3.48 -6.40 3.51
C THR A 66 4.45 -7.56 3.61
N ARG A 67 4.50 -8.25 4.77
CA ARG A 67 5.44 -9.35 5.08
C ARG A 67 5.54 -10.42 3.99
N ASN A 68 4.39 -10.77 3.38
CA ASN A 68 4.28 -11.84 2.39
C ASN A 68 3.94 -11.33 0.98
N ALA A 69 4.14 -10.03 0.70
CA ALA A 69 3.77 -9.45 -0.58
C ALA A 69 4.57 -10.02 -1.77
N GLY A 70 5.82 -10.45 -1.56
CA GLY A 70 6.70 -10.93 -2.63
C GLY A 70 7.32 -9.82 -3.50
N TYR A 71 7.04 -8.55 -3.18
CA TYR A 71 7.62 -7.36 -3.79
C TYR A 71 7.80 -6.27 -2.73
N LYS A 72 8.58 -5.23 -3.04
CA LYS A 72 8.78 -4.11 -2.12
C LYS A 72 7.56 -3.20 -2.16
N VAL A 73 7.07 -2.81 -0.99
CA VAL A 73 6.03 -1.78 -0.85
C VAL A 73 6.67 -0.51 -0.30
N VAL A 74 6.35 0.63 -0.89
CA VAL A 74 6.76 1.95 -0.41
C VAL A 74 5.50 2.78 -0.23
N PRO A 75 5.08 3.04 1.01
CA PRO A 75 3.90 3.83 1.26
C PRO A 75 4.20 5.32 0.97
N VAL A 76 3.18 6.04 0.55
CA VAL A 76 3.19 7.50 0.43
C VAL A 76 2.34 8.06 1.55
N ALA A 77 2.94 8.83 2.47
CA ALA A 77 2.21 9.56 3.49
C ALA A 77 1.50 10.74 2.84
N LEU A 78 0.23 10.93 3.18
CA LEU A 78 -0.55 12.10 2.79
C LEU A 78 -1.12 12.72 4.06
N SER A 79 -1.04 14.03 4.19
CA SER A 79 -1.85 14.77 5.17
C SER A 79 -3.35 14.68 4.81
N GLU A 80 -4.22 15.04 5.77
CA GLU A 80 -5.66 15.10 5.49
C GLU A 80 -5.98 16.09 4.38
N THR A 81 -5.31 17.25 4.37
CA THR A 81 -5.47 18.26 3.31
C THR A 81 -5.06 17.71 1.95
N GLU A 82 -3.91 17.05 1.83
CA GLU A 82 -3.46 16.46 0.56
C GLU A 82 -4.39 15.34 0.07
N ARG A 83 -5.04 14.60 0.97
CA ARG A 83 -6.01 13.56 0.63
C ARG A 83 -7.34 14.15 0.12
N ASP A 84 -7.80 15.25 0.71
CA ASP A 84 -9.13 15.80 0.43
C ASP A 84 -9.13 16.77 -0.76
N GLU A 85 -7.97 17.35 -1.10
CA GLU A 85 -7.82 18.29 -2.21
C GLU A 85 -7.51 17.63 -3.57
N PHE A 86 -7.28 16.30 -3.61
CA PHE A 86 -6.92 15.54 -4.83
C PHE A 86 -7.58 14.15 -4.91
#